data_AF-K1SGB1-F1
#
_entry.id   AF-K1SGB1-F1
#
_cell.length_a   1.000
_cell.length_b   1.000
_cell.length_c   1.000
_cell.angle_alpha   90.00
_cell.angle_beta   90.00
_cell.angle_gamma   90.00
#
_symmetry.space_group_name_H-M   'P 1'
#
loop_
_entity.id
_entity.type
_entity.pdbx_description
1 polymer ?
#
loop_
_entity_poly.entity_id
_entity_poly.type
_entity_poly.pdbx_seq_one_letter_code
_entity_poly.pdbx_strand_id
1 'polypeptide(L)' 'MKRINEAEAAEILKSKDNILILTHRSPDGDTLGCAFALRRVLSGMGKTVMVDCSDDIPKKYSYMWGESEENYNPQKSMD' A
#
# COMPACT_ATOMS: atom_id res chain seq x y z
N MET A 1 20.90 -8.66 5.13
CA MET A 1 19.68 -7.94 5.53
C MET A 1 19.45 -8.20 7.01
N LYS A 2 19.26 -7.18 7.86
CA LYS A 2 18.94 -7.38 9.28
C LYS A 2 17.50 -7.91 9.37
N ARG A 3 17.26 -8.98 10.13
CA ARG A 3 15.90 -9.42 10.47
C ARG A 3 15.36 -8.51 11.57
N ILE A 4 14.12 -8.08 11.42
CA ILE A 4 13.40 -7.26 12.40
C ILE A 4 12.08 -7.96 12.77
N ASN A 5 11.57 -7.69 13.96
CA ASN A 5 10.25 -8.16 14.39
C ASN A 5 9.15 -7.14 14.06
N GLU A 6 7.91 -7.45 14.46
CA GLU A 6 6.71 -6.65 14.19
C GLU A 6 6.78 -5.27 14.87
N ALA A 7 7.31 -5.21 16.10
CA ALA A 7 7.44 -3.95 16.85
C ALA A 7 8.48 -3.02 16.21
N GLU A 8 9.64 -3.56 15.84
CA GLU A 8 10.67 -2.81 15.11
C GLU A 8 10.15 -2.32 13.76
N ALA A 9 9.41 -3.15 13.01
CA ALA A 9 8.81 -2.76 11.74
C ALA A 9 7.79 -1.62 11.92
N ALA A 10 6.93 -1.69 12.93
CA ALA A 10 5.96 -0.65 13.23
C ALA A 10 6.62 0.70 13.54
N GLU A 11 7.71 0.70 14.33
CA GLU A 11 8.46 1.93 14.64
C GLU A 11 9.14 2.51 13.40
N ILE A 12 9.71 1.66 12.53
CA ILE A 12 10.26 2.12 11.25
C ILE A 12 9.17 2.79 10.42
N LEU A 13 8.00 2.17 10.27
CA LEU A 13 6.89 2.73 9.50
C LEU A 13 6.37 4.06 10.10
N LYS A 14 6.26 4.17 11.43
CA LYS A 14 5.89 5.43 12.09
C LYS A 14 6.90 6.55 11.86
N SER A 15 8.18 6.23 11.73
CA SER A 15 9.26 7.21 11.51
C SER A 15 9.39 7.74 10.08
N LYS A 16 8.58 7.25 9.13
CA LYS A 16 8.63 7.64 7.70
C LYS A 16 7.36 8.35 7.27
N ASP A 17 7.48 9.30 6.36
CA ASP A 17 6.35 10.06 5.83
C ASP A 17 5.99 9.68 4.40
N ASN A 18 6.97 9.31 3.57
CA ASN A 18 6.77 8.85 2.20
C ASN A 18 7.06 7.35 2.11
N ILE A 19 6.04 6.54 1.83
CA ILE A 19 6.13 5.08 1.89
C ILE A 19 5.56 4.48 0.60
N LEU A 20 6.35 3.61 -0.04
CA LEU A 20 5.91 2.75 -1.13
C LEU A 20 5.75 1.32 -0.63
N ILE A 21 4.55 0.77 -0.77
CA ILE A 21 4.20 -0.62 -0.48
C ILE A 21 4.20 -1.37 -1.81
N LEU A 22 5.11 -2.33 -1.95
CA LEU A 22 5.20 -3.17 -3.14
C LEU A 22 4.53 -4.50 -2.91
N THR A 23 3.81 -4.99 -3.91
CA THR A 23 3.28 -6.36 -3.92
C THR A 23 4.01 -7.25 -4.91
N HIS A 24 3.84 -8.56 -4.79
CA HIS A 24 4.30 -9.48 -5.84
C HIS A 24 3.39 -9.43 -7.06
N ARG A 25 3.90 -9.97 -8.18
CA ARG A 25 3.17 -10.17 -9.45
C ARG A 25 1.92 -11.02 -9.27
N SER A 26 0.93 -10.85 -10.14
CA SER A 26 -0.37 -11.54 -10.06
C SER A 26 -0.99 -11.50 -8.64
N PRO A 27 -1.25 -10.29 -8.12
CA PRO A 27 -1.67 -10.11 -6.74
C PRO A 27 -3.08 -10.69 -6.52
N ASP A 28 -3.27 -11.31 -5.37
CA ASP A 28 -4.55 -11.88 -4.96
C ASP A 28 -5.24 -11.02 -3.89
N GLY A 29 -6.36 -11.53 -3.34
CA GLY A 29 -7.14 -10.81 -2.35
C GLY A 29 -6.40 -10.58 -1.04
N ASP A 30 -5.54 -11.51 -0.63
CA ASP A 30 -4.75 -11.39 0.60
C ASP A 30 -3.65 -10.32 0.43
N THR A 31 -2.93 -10.39 -0.69
CA THR A 31 -1.88 -9.45 -1.07
C THR A 31 -2.38 -8.01 -1.08
N LEU A 32 -3.48 -7.77 -1.81
CA LEU A 32 -4.06 -6.44 -1.94
C LEU A 32 -4.74 -6.01 -0.64
N GLY A 33 -5.42 -6.93 0.05
CA GLY A 33 -6.06 -6.67 1.34
C GLY A 33 -5.06 -6.15 2.37
N CYS A 34 -3.93 -6.85 2.53
CA CYS A 34 -2.85 -6.46 3.43
C CYS A 34 -2.24 -5.09 3.04
N ALA A 35 -1.91 -4.91 1.76
CA ALA A 35 -1.29 -3.67 1.28
C ALA A 35 -2.21 -2.45 1.48
N PHE A 36 -3.49 -2.57 1.11
CA PHE A 36 -4.45 -1.48 1.23
C PHE A 36 -4.91 -1.24 2.68
N ALA A 37 -4.92 -2.25 3.54
CA ALA A 37 -5.16 -2.07 4.98
C ALA A 37 -4.02 -1.26 5.61
N LEU A 38 -2.77 -1.64 5.33
CA LEU A 38 -1.60 -0.93 5.81
C LEU A 38 -1.56 0.51 5.30
N ARG A 39 -1.84 0.71 4.00
CA ARG A 39 -1.97 2.04 3.40
C ARG A 39 -2.96 2.91 4.14
N ARG A 40 -4.18 2.40 4.42
CA ARG A 40 -5.23 3.15 5.11
C ARG A 40 -4.79 3.60 6.51
N VAL A 41 -4.19 2.70 7.29
CA VAL A 41 -3.72 3.02 8.63
C VAL A 41 -2.65 4.11 8.58
N LEU A 42 -1.64 3.95 7.72
CA LEU A 42 -0.54 4.91 7.61
C LEU A 42 -1.00 6.26 7.05
N SER A 43 -1.91 6.26 6.06
CA SER A 43 -2.51 7.50 5.53
C SER A 43 -3.35 8.21 6.59
N GLY A 44 -4.11 7.45 7.40
CA GLY A 44 -4.84 7.98 8.56
C GLY A 44 -3.94 8.57 9.65
N MET A 45 -2.64 8.22 9.66
CA MET A 45 -1.61 8.85 10.49
C MET A 45 -0.97 10.09 9.84
N GLY A 46 -1.50 10.56 8.71
CA GLY A 46 -1.01 11.74 7.98
C GLY A 46 0.19 11.48 7.06
N LYS A 47 0.47 10.20 6.72
CA LYS A 47 1.59 9.82 5.85
C LYS A 47 1.18 9.77 4.38
N THR A 48 2.13 10.02 3.49
CA THR A 48 1.99 9.84 2.04
C THR A 48 2.33 8.39 1.69
N VAL A 49 1.33 7.59 1.32
CA VAL A 49 1.51 6.15 1.07
C VAL A 49 0.91 5.70 -0.25
N MET A 50 1.73 4.97 -1.02
CA MET A 50 1.34 4.33 -2.27
C MET A 50 1.50 2.81 -2.17
N VAL A 51 0.62 2.09 -2.85
CA VAL A 51 0.64 0.65 -3.12
C VAL A 51 0.82 0.51 -4.61
N ASP A 52 1.83 -0.25 -5.02
CA ASP A 52 2.17 -0.49 -6.42
C ASP A 52 2.39 -1.99 -6.67
N CYS A 53 2.05 -2.42 -7.88
CA CYS A 53 2.20 -3.78 -8.37
C CYS A 53 2.72 -3.75 -9.80
N SER A 54 3.71 -4.60 -10.11
CA SER A 54 4.27 -4.72 -11.45
C SER A 54 3.26 -5.21 -12.51
N ASP A 55 2.19 -5.88 -12.07
CA ASP A 55 1.17 -6.48 -12.92
C ASP A 55 -0.15 -5.72 -12.79
N ASP A 56 -1.05 -5.96 -13.75
CA ASP A 56 -2.39 -5.42 -13.70
C ASP A 56 -3.20 -5.92 -12.49
N ILE A 57 -3.71 -4.99 -11.69
CA ILE A 57 -4.61 -5.32 -10.58
C ILE A 57 -6.00 -5.64 -11.14
N PRO A 58 -6.55 -6.84 -10.90
CA PRO A 58 -7.86 -7.21 -11.42
C PRO A 58 -8.97 -6.24 -10.94
N LYS A 59 -9.80 -5.76 -11.88
CA LYS A 59 -10.90 -4.81 -11.61
C LYS A 59 -11.86 -5.23 -10.50
N LYS A 60 -12.01 -6.53 -10.24
CA LYS A 60 -12.83 -7.04 -9.13
C LYS A 60 -12.35 -6.55 -7.76
N TYR A 61 -11.08 -6.18 -7.60
CA TYR A 61 -10.53 -5.60 -6.38
C TYR A 61 -10.65 -4.08 -6.33
N SER A 62 -11.38 -3.47 -7.28
CA SER A 62 -11.49 -2.02 -7.39
C SER A 62 -12.08 -1.33 -6.16
N TYR A 63 -12.94 -2.05 -5.44
CA TYR A 63 -13.54 -1.57 -4.19
C TYR A 63 -12.51 -1.30 -3.08
N MET A 64 -11.26 -1.78 -3.20
CA MET A 64 -10.23 -1.64 -2.16
C MET A 64 -9.61 -0.24 -2.09
N TRP A 65 -9.84 0.68 -3.04
CA TRP A 65 -9.24 2.03 -3.02
C TRP A 65 -10.17 3.11 -2.45
N GLY A 66 -11.50 2.91 -2.40
CA GLY A 66 -12.47 3.82 -1.80
C GLY A 66 -12.92 4.98 -2.71
N GLU A 67 -14.16 5.47 -2.53
CA GLU A 67 -14.78 6.51 -3.37
C GLU A 67 -14.22 7.92 -3.15
N SER A 68 -13.63 8.22 -1.98
CA SER A 68 -13.02 9.53 -1.69
C SER A 68 -11.64 9.73 -2.31
N GLU A 69 -11.18 8.76 -3.09
CA GLU A 69 -9.86 8.73 -3.71
C GLU A 69 -9.97 8.84 -5.23
N GLU A 70 -10.72 9.83 -5.72
CA GLU A 70 -10.97 10.07 -7.16
C GLU A 70 -9.69 10.20 -8.02
N ASN A 71 -8.50 10.25 -7.42
CA ASN A 71 -7.22 10.33 -8.12
C ASN A 71 -6.20 9.24 -7.75
N TYR A 72 -6.52 8.30 -6.84
CA TYR A 72 -5.57 7.25 -6.50
C TYR A 72 -5.67 6.10 -7.50
N ASN A 73 -4.72 6.05 -8.42
CA ASN A 73 -4.48 4.90 -9.26
C ASN A 73 -3.16 4.24 -8.82
N PRO A 74 -3.19 3.02 -8.24
CA PRO A 74 -1.98 2.29 -7.84
C PRO A 74 -1.03 1.98 -9.02
N GLN A 75 -1.44 2.33 -10.23
CA GLN A 75 -0.70 2.14 -11.48
C GLN A 75 -0.52 3.45 -12.28
N LYS A 76 -0.86 4.63 -11.72
CA LYS A 76 -0.43 5.91 -12.33
C LYS A 76 1.01 6.15 -11.93
N SER A 77 1.87 6.41 -12.92
CA SER A 77 3.23 6.90 -12.66
C SER A 77 3.17 8.19 -11.84
N MET A 78 4.08 8.32 -10.88
CA MET A 78 4.46 9.63 -10.35
C MET A 78 5.33 10.28 -11.43
N ASP A 79 4.70 10.97 -12.38
CA ASP A 79 5.39 11.94 -13.24
C ASP A 79 5.78 13.19 -12.43
#